data_AF-A0AAX3FT55-F1
#
_entry.id   AF-A0AAX3FT55-F1
#
_cell.length_a   1.000
_cell.length_b   1.000
_cell.length_c   1.000
_cell.angle_alpha   90.00
_cell.angle_beta   90.00
_cell.angle_gamma   90.00
#
_symmetry.space_group_name_H-M   'P 1'
#
loop_
_entity.id
_entity.type
_entity.pdbx_description
1 polymer ?
#
loop_
_entity_poly.entity_id
_entity_poly.type
_entity_poly.pdbx_seq_one_letter_code
_entity_poly.pdbx_strand_id
1 'polypeptide(L)'
;MNPIFKHLTPAILTNVDDQLTNNEVSDNEEMRNFFVDELGLTAEQADAAVALRPQYMGRIFLTGQSPLFLENAVAFDPLAKGF
;
A
#
# COMPACT_ATOMS: atom_id res chain seq x y z
N MET A 1 -10.78 -1.77 -4.40
CA MET A 1 -10.28 -1.32 -3.08
C MET A 1 -10.81 -2.26 -2.01
N ASN A 2 -9.95 -2.73 -1.10
CA ASN A 2 -10.42 -3.50 0.06
C ASN A 2 -11.36 -2.63 0.93
N PRO A 3 -12.58 -3.10 1.27
CA PRO A 3 -13.53 -2.34 2.09
C PRO A 3 -12.97 -1.83 3.43
N ILE A 4 -11.96 -2.50 3.99
CA ILE A 4 -11.34 -2.12 5.27
C ILE A 4 -10.68 -0.73 5.23
N PHE A 5 -10.29 -0.27 4.03
CA PHE A 5 -9.67 1.04 3.81
C PHE A 5 -10.69 2.13 3.44
N LYS A 6 -11.98 1.81 3.28
CA LYS A 6 -13.02 2.72 2.77
C LYS A 6 -13.18 4.01 3.58
N HIS A 7 -12.87 3.95 4.87
CA HIS A 7 -13.03 5.08 5.79
C HIS A 7 -11.73 5.86 6.03
N LEU A 8 -10.61 5.41 5.44
CA LEU A 8 -9.34 6.13 5.55
C LEU A 8 -9.36 7.37 4.66
N THR A 9 -8.72 8.44 5.14
CA THR A 9 -8.59 9.67 4.36
C THR A 9 -7.60 9.46 3.21
N PRO A 10 -7.70 10.25 2.11
CA PRO A 10 -6.72 10.18 1.04
C PRO A 10 -5.28 10.37 1.51
N ALA A 11 -5.04 11.26 2.48
CA ALA A 11 -3.70 11.50 3.03
C ALA A 11 -3.14 10.27 3.76
N ILE A 12 -3.97 9.56 4.52
CA ILE A 12 -3.56 8.31 5.18
C ILE A 12 -3.26 7.24 4.12
N LEU A 13 -4.12 7.10 3.11
CA LEU A 13 -3.92 6.13 2.03
C LEU A 13 -2.62 6.40 1.26
N THR A 14 -2.30 7.67 0.96
CA THR A 14 -1.02 8.02 0.34
C THR A 14 0.17 7.61 1.22
N ASN A 15 0.13 7.88 2.53
CA ASN A 15 1.21 7.47 3.43
C ASN A 15 1.36 5.95 3.51
N VAL A 16 0.25 5.21 3.54
CA VAL A 16 0.29 3.74 3.50
C VAL A 16 0.91 3.23 2.19
N ASP A 17 0.48 3.80 1.05
CA ASP A 17 1.00 3.44 -0.27
C ASP A 17 2.52 3.73 -0.39
N ASP A 18 2.97 4.87 0.14
CA ASP A 18 4.37 5.25 0.17
C ASP A 18 5.21 4.29 1.02
N GLN A 19 4.72 3.89 2.20
CA GLN A 19 5.41 2.92 3.04
C GLN A 19 5.45 1.52 2.43
N LEU A 20 4.43 1.12 1.68
CA LEU A 20 4.42 -0.17 0.98
C LEU A 20 5.32 -0.15 -0.27
N THR A 21 5.53 1.03 -0.86
CA THR A 21 6.35 1.21 -2.05
C THR A 21 7.83 1.16 -1.71
N ASN A 22 8.46 -0.01 -1.94
CA ASN A 22 9.91 -0.22 -1.85
C ASN A 22 10.55 0.15 -0.50
N ASN A 23 9.80 0.15 0.61
CA ASN A 23 10.42 0.18 1.94
C ASN A 23 11.05 -1.20 2.22
N GLU A 24 12.33 -1.34 1.94
CA GLU A 24 13.16 -2.51 2.25
C GLU A 24 13.85 -2.41 3.63
N VAL A 25 13.70 -1.27 4.31
CA VAL A 25 14.39 -0.99 5.57
C VAL A 25 13.61 -1.51 6.76
N SER A 26 12.29 -1.28 6.78
CA SER A 26 11.43 -1.70 7.89
C SER A 26 10.92 -3.13 7.69
N ASP A 27 10.90 -3.93 8.75
CA ASP A 27 10.22 -5.22 8.71
C ASP A 27 8.69 -5.07 8.77
N ASN A 28 7.96 -6.19 8.75
CA ASN A 28 6.50 -6.17 8.76
C ASN A 28 5.93 -5.66 10.10
N GLU A 29 6.62 -5.92 11.21
CA GLU A 29 6.18 -5.51 12.55
C GLU A 29 6.39 -4.01 12.74
N GLU A 30 7.56 -3.49 12.37
CA GLU A 30 7.86 -2.06 12.39
C GLU A 30 6.89 -1.25 11.51
N MET A 31 6.62 -1.74 10.29
CA MET A 31 5.67 -1.09 9.39
C MET A 31 4.24 -1.10 9.95
N ARG A 32 3.83 -2.22 10.54
CA ARG A 32 2.53 -2.33 11.22
C ARG A 32 2.42 -1.35 12.37
N ASN A 33 3.45 -1.25 13.21
CA ASN A 33 3.46 -0.34 14.34
C ASN A 33 3.39 1.11 13.88
N PHE A 34 4.14 1.49 12.83
CA PHE A 34 4.03 2.82 12.22
C PHE A 34 2.60 3.14 11.75
N PHE A 35 1.91 2.19 11.09
CA PHE A 35 0.53 2.39 10.65
C PHE A 35 -0.43 2.64 11.82
N VAL A 36 -0.26 1.94 12.94
CA VAL A 36 -1.11 2.13 14.11
C VAL A 36 -0.75 3.42 14.84
N ASP A 37 0.52 3.59 15.20
CA ASP A 37 0.98 4.62 16.12
C ASP A 37 1.05 6.01 15.45
N GLU A 38 1.51 6.07 14.21
CA GLU A 38 1.75 7.34 13.51
C GLU A 38 0.60 7.72 12.55
N LEU A 39 -0.05 6.73 11.92
CA LEU A 39 -1.14 6.99 10.97
C LEU A 39 -2.54 6.78 11.57
N GLY A 40 -2.63 6.25 12.78
CA GLY A 40 -3.90 6.05 13.49
C GLY A 40 -4.79 4.96 12.90
N LEU A 41 -4.23 3.98 12.19
CA LEU A 41 -4.99 2.83 11.70
C LEU A 41 -5.40 1.93 12.88
N THR A 42 -6.54 1.26 12.75
CA THR A 42 -6.83 0.13 13.63
C THR A 42 -5.82 -1.00 13.39
N ALA A 43 -5.66 -1.88 14.38
CA ALA A 43 -4.85 -3.08 14.24
C ALA A 43 -5.21 -3.87 12.97
N GLU A 44 -6.51 -4.06 12.70
CA GLU A 44 -6.97 -4.81 11.52
C GLU A 44 -6.65 -4.10 10.21
N GLN A 45 -6.73 -2.76 10.18
CA GLN A 45 -6.34 -1.97 9.01
C GLN A 45 -4.83 -2.06 8.75
N ALA A 46 -4.01 -1.98 9.80
CA ALA A 46 -2.56 -2.12 9.69
C ALA A 46 -2.16 -3.52 9.21
N ASP A 47 -2.79 -4.56 9.76
CA ASP A 47 -2.59 -5.95 9.34
C ASP A 47 -2.97 -6.16 7.87
N ALA A 48 -4.10 -5.60 7.44
CA ALA A 48 -4.53 -5.66 6.05
C ALA A 48 -3.59 -4.90 5.11
N ALA A 49 -3.03 -3.77 5.54
CA ALA A 49 -2.06 -3.00 4.76
C ALA A 49 -0.75 -3.79 4.57
N VAL A 50 -0.20 -4.33 5.66
CA VAL A 50 1.03 -5.15 5.61
C VAL A 50 0.84 -6.41 4.76
N ALA A 51 -0.36 -7.01 4.76
CA ALA A 51 -0.68 -8.15 3.91
C ALA A 51 -0.60 -7.85 2.40
N LEU A 52 -0.69 -6.58 1.98
CA LEU A 52 -0.50 -6.18 0.59
C LEU A 52 0.98 -6.11 0.17
N ARG A 53 1.91 -6.01 1.11
CA ARG A 53 3.35 -5.78 0.85
C ARG A 53 3.98 -6.72 -0.20
N PRO A 54 3.68 -8.04 -0.24
CA PRO A 54 4.22 -8.92 -1.29
C PRO A 54 3.81 -8.52 -2.71
N GLN A 55 2.69 -7.81 -2.88
CA GLN A 55 2.24 -7.31 -4.18
C GLN A 55 2.98 -6.03 -4.62
N TYR A 56 3.62 -5.33 -3.69
CA TYR A 56 4.43 -4.13 -3.96
C TYR A 56 5.89 -4.48 -4.28
N MET A 57 6.42 -5.56 -3.72
CA MET A 57 7.83 -5.94 -3.90
C MET A 57 8.21 -6.11 -5.37
N GLY A 58 9.22 -5.35 -5.81
CA GLY A 58 9.74 -5.40 -7.18
C GLY A 58 8.78 -4.89 -8.25
N ARG A 59 7.69 -4.20 -7.86
CA ARG A 59 6.70 -3.63 -8.78
C ARG A 59 6.56 -2.14 -8.54
N ILE A 60 6.40 -1.40 -9.63
CA ILE A 60 6.12 0.03 -9.60
C ILE A 60 4.66 0.20 -9.96
N PHE A 61 3.89 0.98 -9.19
CA PHE A 61 2.52 1.32 -9.51
C PHE A 61 2.43 2.83 -9.75
N LEU A 62 1.58 3.23 -10.70
CA LEU A 62 1.20 4.64 -10.82
C LEU A 62 0.31 5.03 -9.64
N THR A 63 0.33 6.31 -9.28
CA THR A 63 -0.51 6.85 -8.20
C THR A 63 -1.98 6.43 -8.38
N GLY A 64 -2.57 5.83 -7.35
CA GLY A 64 -3.95 5.36 -7.38
C GLY A 64 -4.18 4.04 -8.14
N GLN A 65 -3.14 3.41 -8.69
CA GLN A 65 -3.22 2.14 -9.43
C GLN A 65 -2.64 0.94 -8.67
N SER A 66 -2.24 1.13 -7.42
CA SER A 66 -1.68 0.09 -6.57
C SER A 66 -2.77 -0.83 -5.96
N PRO A 67 -2.37 -1.98 -5.38
CA PRO A 67 -3.29 -2.90 -4.69
C PRO A 67 -4.06 -2.28 -3.52
N LEU A 68 -3.55 -1.18 -2.95
CA LEU A 68 -4.26 -0.42 -1.92
C LEU A 68 -5.57 0.17 -2.47
N PHE A 69 -5.57 0.64 -3.72
CA PHE A 69 -6.71 1.33 -4.33
C PHE A 69 -7.57 0.40 -5.21
N LEU A 70 -6.95 -0.54 -5.93
CA LEU A 70 -7.62 -1.37 -6.94
C LEU A 70 -7.52 -2.86 -6.60
N GLU A 71 -8.60 -3.61 -6.89
CA GLU A 71 -8.55 -5.09 -6.79
C GLU A 71 -7.68 -5.70 -7.90
N ASN A 72 -7.74 -5.11 -9.09
CA ASN A 72 -6.93 -5.47 -10.25
C ASN A 72 -5.89 -4.37 -10.51
N ALA A 73 -4.94 -4.23 -9.58
CA ALA A 73 -3.86 -3.25 -9.70
C ALA A 73 -3.00 -3.52 -10.95
N VAL A 74 -2.61 -2.45 -11.64
CA VAL A 74 -1.78 -2.52 -12.84
C VAL A 74 -0.42 -1.96 -12.52
N ALA A 75 0.58 -2.84 -12.45
CA ALA A 75 1.96 -2.41 -12.30
C ALA A 75 2.45 -1.80 -13.63
N PHE A 76 3.33 -0.82 -13.52
CA PHE A 76 4.06 -0.28 -14.66
C PHE A 76 4.90 -1.37 -15.32
N ASP A 77 4.69 -1.54 -16.63
CA ASP A 77 5.48 -2.43 -17.48
C ASP A 77 6.28 -1.57 -18.46
N PRO A 78 7.62 -1.49 -18.31
CA PRO A 78 8.47 -0.68 -19.20
C PRO A 78 8.49 -1.20 -20.65
N LEU A 79 8.04 -2.44 -20.89
CA LEU A 79 7.99 -3.06 -22.21
C LEU A 79 6.60 -2.96 -22.85
N ALA A 80 5.59 -2.50 -22.11
CA ALA A 80 4.27 -2.25 -22.65
C ALA A 80 4.36 -1.15 -23.72
N LYS A 81 4.12 -1.52 -24.97
CA LYS A 81 4.08 -0.58 -26.10
C LYS A 81 2.73 0.14 -26.08
N GLY A 82 2.57 1.18 -25.26
CA GLY A 82 1.37 2.03 -25.33
C GLY A 82 1.29 3.11 -24.25
N PHE A 83 1.12 4.36 -24.70
CA PHE A 83 0.40 5.42 -23.98
C PHE A 83 -0.91 5.69 -24.73
#